data_AF-D6MK89-F1
#
_entry.id   AF-D6MK89-F1
#
_cell.length_a   1.000
_cell.length_b   1.000
_cell.length_c   1.000
_cell.angle_alpha   90.00
_cell.angle_beta   90.00
_cell.angle_gamma   90.00
#
_symmetry.space_group_name_H-M   'P 1'
#
loop_
_entity.id
_entity.type
_entity.pdbx_description
1 polymer ?
#
loop_
_entity_poly.entity_id
_entity_poly.type
_entity_poly.pdbx_seq_one_letter_code
_entity_poly.pdbx_strand_id
1 'polypeptide(L)'
;RLRYIDQHLRQQRAMQQFGMMQPHAWRPQRGLPETSVSVLRAWLFEHFLHPYPNDSEKLMLARQTGLTRGQVSNWFINARVRLWKPMVEEMYKEEFGETEMDSNSSSENAAPKGRDETRSSEDG
;
A
#
# COMPACT_ATOMS: atom_id res chain seq x y z
N ARG A 1 -26.76 17.59 -12.10
CA ARG A 1 -26.19 18.91 -12.50
C ARG A 1 -24.87 19.24 -11.79
N LEU A 2 -24.71 18.99 -10.48
CA LEU A 2 -23.42 19.22 -9.76
C LEU A 2 -22.24 18.34 -10.23
N ARG A 3 -22.50 17.09 -10.66
CA ARG A 3 -21.46 16.14 -11.10
C ARG A 3 -20.68 16.62 -12.33
N TYR A 4 -21.32 17.40 -13.20
CA TYR A 4 -20.72 17.91 -14.43
C TYR A 4 -19.80 19.10 -14.17
N ILE A 5 -20.12 19.93 -13.18
CA ILE A 5 -19.30 21.08 -12.77
C ILE A 5 -18.01 20.59 -12.09
N ASP A 6 -18.07 19.53 -11.27
CA ASP A 6 -16.89 18.92 -10.63
C ASP A 6 -15.93 18.30 -11.66
N GLN A 7 -16.50 17.62 -12.68
CA GLN A 7 -15.73 17.03 -13.77
C GLN A 7 -15.01 18.11 -14.60
N HIS A 8 -15.72 19.20 -14.94
CA HIS A 8 -15.12 20.32 -15.67
C HIS A 8 -14.05 21.04 -14.84
N LEU A 9 -14.24 21.22 -13.54
CA LEU A 9 -13.27 21.87 -12.65
C LEU A 9 -12.00 21.01 -12.46
N ARG A 10 -12.14 19.68 -12.36
CA ARG A 10 -10.99 18.75 -12.37
C ARG A 10 -10.25 18.79 -13.69
N GLN A 11 -10.96 18.80 -14.80
CA GLN A 11 -10.36 18.83 -16.14
C GLN A 11 -9.65 20.16 -16.40
N GLN A 12 -10.23 21.28 -15.92
CA GLN A 12 -9.63 22.61 -15.99
C GLN A 12 -8.40 22.76 -15.07
N ARG A 13 -8.36 22.08 -13.91
CA ARG A 13 -7.13 21.94 -13.10
C ARG A 13 -6.09 21.06 -13.77
N ALA A 14 -6.50 19.95 -14.39
CA ALA A 14 -5.59 19.04 -15.09
C ALA A 14 -4.90 19.72 -16.28
N MET A 15 -5.58 20.65 -16.97
CA MET A 15 -4.98 21.46 -18.03
C MET A 15 -4.07 22.58 -17.51
N GLN A 16 -4.26 23.08 -16.30
CA GLN A 16 -3.37 24.09 -15.69
C GLN A 16 -2.07 23.50 -15.11
N GLN A 17 -1.91 22.17 -15.07
CA GLN A 17 -0.71 21.50 -14.55
C GLN A 17 0.53 21.63 -15.48
N PHE A 18 0.35 22.06 -16.74
CA PHE A 18 1.48 22.27 -17.66
C PHE A 18 2.19 23.64 -17.49
N GLY A 19 1.69 24.52 -16.61
CA GLY A 19 2.18 25.90 -16.50
C GLY A 19 2.92 26.28 -15.21
N MET A 20 2.94 25.45 -14.16
CA MET A 20 3.54 25.85 -12.88
C MET A 20 4.24 24.69 -12.17
N MET A 21 5.46 24.40 -12.62
CA MET A 21 6.51 23.80 -11.77
C MET A 21 6.92 24.82 -10.69
N GLN A 22 6.01 25.15 -9.78
CA GLN A 22 6.36 25.84 -8.55
C GLN A 22 6.74 24.77 -7.52
N PRO A 23 8.02 24.64 -7.13
CA PRO A 23 8.32 23.94 -5.91
C PRO A 23 7.55 24.68 -4.83
N HIS A 24 6.62 24.00 -4.15
CA HIS A 24 5.88 24.60 -3.06
C HIS A 24 6.87 24.81 -1.91
N ALA A 25 7.65 25.90 -1.97
CA ALA A 25 8.65 26.30 -0.98
C ALA A 25 8.05 26.50 0.42
N TRP A 26 6.72 26.51 0.51
CA TRP A 26 5.93 26.57 1.74
C TRP A 26 5.53 25.22 2.31
N ARG A 27 5.82 24.10 1.62
CA ARG A 27 5.68 22.77 2.23
C ARG A 27 6.98 22.50 2.98
N PRO A 28 6.95 22.34 4.31
CA PRO A 28 8.12 21.93 5.07
C PRO A 28 8.73 20.71 4.38
N GLN A 29 10.05 20.71 4.21
CA GLN A 29 10.77 19.59 3.61
C GLN A 29 10.36 18.31 4.34
N ARG A 30 9.58 17.45 3.65
CA ARG A 30 8.92 16.31 4.27
C ARG A 30 9.92 15.17 4.36
N GLY A 31 10.51 14.96 5.53
CA GLY A 31 11.37 13.80 5.77
C GLY A 31 12.44 14.06 6.83
N LEU A 32 13.09 12.98 7.24
CA LEU A 32 14.31 13.03 8.04
C LEU A 32 15.53 13.15 7.09
N PRO A 33 16.69 13.64 7.56
CA PRO A 33 17.92 13.66 6.75
C PRO A 33 18.29 12.27 6.22
N GLU A 34 18.75 12.16 4.99
CA GLU A 34 19.07 10.85 4.37
C GLU A 34 20.16 10.08 5.14
N THR A 35 21.12 10.81 5.71
CA THR A 35 22.16 10.25 6.58
C THR A 35 21.56 9.59 7.82
N SER A 36 20.61 10.26 8.48
CA SER A 36 19.86 9.72 9.61
C SER A 36 19.05 8.49 9.19
N VAL A 37 18.34 8.55 8.06
CA VAL A 37 17.52 7.44 7.56
C VAL A 37 18.38 6.22 7.23
N SER A 38 19.57 6.41 6.69
CA SER A 38 20.49 5.32 6.35
C SER A 38 20.88 4.48 7.57
N VAL A 39 21.20 5.14 8.69
CA VAL A 39 21.49 4.46 9.97
C VAL A 39 20.27 3.67 10.47
N LEU A 40 19.07 4.26 10.39
CA LEU A 40 17.84 3.61 10.84
C LEU A 40 17.47 2.40 9.96
N ARG A 41 17.70 2.48 8.64
CA ARG A 41 17.51 1.35 7.72
C ARG A 41 18.50 0.23 8.00
N ALA A 42 19.77 0.55 8.27
CA ALA A 42 20.77 -0.46 8.63
C ALA A 42 20.33 -1.27 9.84
N TRP A 43 19.92 -0.60 10.93
CA TRP A 43 19.41 -1.28 12.12
C TRP A 43 18.16 -2.11 11.83
N LEU A 44 17.22 -1.59 11.02
CA LEU A 44 15.99 -2.29 10.63
C LEU A 44 16.27 -3.63 9.93
N PHE A 45 17.24 -3.66 9.01
CA PHE A 45 17.59 -4.87 8.28
C PHE A 45 18.45 -5.82 9.11
N GLU A 46 19.31 -5.31 9.99
CA GLU A 46 20.02 -6.13 10.97
C GLU A 46 19.04 -6.87 11.90
N HIS A 47 17.95 -6.21 12.29
CA HIS A 47 16.90 -6.76 13.16
C HIS A 47 15.67 -7.22 12.34
N PHE A 48 15.92 -7.85 11.18
CA PHE A 48 14.86 -8.17 10.22
C PHE A 48 13.72 -9.02 10.80
N LEU A 49 14.00 -10.03 11.64
CA LEU A 49 12.95 -10.89 12.20
C LEU A 49 12.08 -10.15 13.23
N HIS A 50 12.68 -9.24 13.99
CA HIS A 50 12.02 -8.51 15.08
C HIS A 50 12.44 -7.02 15.07
N PRO A 51 11.93 -6.22 14.12
CA PRO A 51 12.32 -4.81 13.93
C PRO A 51 11.68 -3.88 14.98
N TYR A 52 11.78 -4.22 16.26
CA TYR A 52 11.16 -3.53 17.39
C TYR A 52 12.26 -3.06 18.34
N PRO A 53 12.84 -1.86 18.12
CA PRO A 53 13.91 -1.39 18.98
C PRO A 53 13.37 -1.19 20.41
N ASN A 54 14.12 -1.64 21.40
CA ASN A 54 13.87 -1.35 22.80
C ASN A 54 14.24 0.12 23.13
N ASP A 55 13.98 0.57 24.35
CA ASP A 55 14.18 1.97 24.71
C ASP A 55 15.66 2.40 24.74
N SER A 56 16.58 1.48 25.04
CA SER A 56 18.02 1.71 24.98
C SER A 56 18.48 1.89 23.52
N GLU A 57 18.03 1.01 22.63
CA GLU A 57 18.33 1.07 21.20
C GLU A 57 17.78 2.34 20.56
N LYS A 58 16.54 2.74 20.89
CA LYS A 58 15.99 4.01 20.43
C LYS A 58 16.85 5.20 20.88
N LEU A 59 17.38 5.18 22.10
CA LEU A 59 18.25 6.24 22.60
C LEU A 59 19.61 6.26 21.89
N MET A 60 20.19 5.08 21.64
CA MET A 60 21.43 4.93 20.88
C MET A 60 21.26 5.45 19.44
N LEU A 61 20.20 5.03 18.75
CA LEU A 61 19.88 5.47 17.38
C LEU A 61 19.60 6.98 17.32
N ALA A 62 18.88 7.52 18.31
CA ALA A 62 18.65 8.96 18.43
C ALA A 62 19.97 9.75 18.51
N ARG A 63 20.93 9.27 19.32
CA ARG A 63 22.26 9.90 19.44
C ARG A 63 23.04 9.83 18.13
N GLN A 64 23.05 8.68 17.45
CA GLN A 64 23.78 8.52 16.19
C GLN A 64 23.21 9.36 15.04
N THR A 65 21.89 9.50 15.00
CA THR A 65 21.18 10.16 13.89
C THR A 65 20.93 11.65 14.11
N GLY A 66 21.19 12.16 15.31
CA GLY A 66 20.85 13.52 15.72
C GLY A 66 19.34 13.77 15.87
N LEU A 67 18.55 12.71 16.02
CA LEU A 67 17.09 12.78 16.11
C LEU A 67 16.62 12.64 17.56
N THR A 68 15.38 13.06 17.81
CA THR A 68 14.72 12.77 19.09
C THR A 68 14.28 11.30 19.16
N ARG A 69 14.20 10.75 20.38
CA ARG A 69 13.67 9.40 20.61
C ARG A 69 12.28 9.19 20.02
N GLY A 70 11.44 10.24 20.05
CA GLY A 70 10.10 10.22 19.45
C GLY A 70 10.12 10.13 17.92
N GLN A 71 11.01 10.87 17.25
CA GLN A 71 11.20 10.78 15.80
C GLN A 71 11.68 9.38 15.38
N VAL A 72 12.62 8.80 16.12
CA VAL A 72 13.08 7.42 15.90
C VAL A 72 11.92 6.44 16.05
N SER A 73 11.15 6.54 17.13
CA SER A 73 9.97 5.67 17.35
C SER A 73 8.97 5.77 16.21
N ASN A 74 8.60 6.98 15.80
CA ASN A 74 7.65 7.21 14.70
C ASN A 74 8.17 6.69 13.37
N TRP A 75 9.48 6.84 13.14
CA TRP A 75 10.12 6.32 11.94
C TRP A 75 10.01 4.79 11.89
N PHE A 76 10.31 4.07 12.98
CA PHE A 76 10.21 2.61 13.02
C PHE A 76 8.78 2.09 12.85
N ILE A 77 7.78 2.77 13.42
CA ILE A 77 6.36 2.43 13.19
C ILE A 77 6.05 2.50 11.69
N ASN A 78 6.41 3.61 11.04
CA ASN A 78 6.11 3.81 9.63
C ASN A 78 6.95 2.91 8.71
N ALA A 79 8.23 2.73 9.01
CA ALA A 79 9.15 1.89 8.25
C ALA A 79 8.72 0.43 8.27
N ARG A 80 8.26 -0.08 9.41
CA ARG A 80 7.72 -1.44 9.50
C ARG A 80 6.52 -1.65 8.57
N VAL A 81 5.60 -0.69 8.54
CA VAL A 81 4.39 -0.80 7.72
C VAL A 81 4.71 -0.63 6.23
N ARG A 82 5.63 0.26 5.87
CA ARG A 82 5.89 0.63 4.47
C ARG A 82 6.99 -0.17 3.78
N LEU A 83 7.97 -0.65 4.53
CA LEU A 83 9.17 -1.30 3.99
C LEU A 83 9.19 -2.77 4.38
N TRP A 84 9.11 -3.04 5.68
CA TRP A 84 9.26 -4.39 6.20
C TRP A 84 8.07 -5.30 5.85
N LYS A 85 6.84 -4.86 6.14
CA LYS A 85 5.63 -5.69 5.95
C LYS A 85 5.45 -6.15 4.50
N PRO A 86 5.52 -5.27 3.48
CA PRO A 86 5.41 -5.72 2.09
C PRO A 86 6.49 -6.73 1.70
N MET A 87 7.74 -6.49 2.12
CA MET A 87 8.87 -7.38 1.83
C MET A 87 8.68 -8.76 2.47
N VAL A 88 8.22 -8.81 3.71
CA VAL A 88 7.93 -10.06 4.41
C VAL A 88 6.74 -10.80 3.78
N GLU A 89 5.65 -10.09 3.46
CA GLU A 89 4.47 -10.69 2.79
C GLU A 89 4.82 -11.26 1.42
N GLU A 90 5.70 -10.61 0.66
CA GLU A 90 6.21 -11.08 -0.63
C GLU A 90 7.04 -12.36 -0.46
N MET A 91 8.01 -12.38 0.47
CA MET A 91 8.81 -13.57 0.77
C MET A 91 7.94 -14.78 1.18
N TYR A 92 6.95 -14.58 2.05
CA TYR A 92 6.03 -15.66 2.45
C TYR A 92 5.18 -16.16 1.28
N LYS A 93 4.77 -15.27 0.37
CA LYS A 93 3.98 -15.65 -0.81
C LYS A 93 4.82 -16.47 -1.80
N GLU A 94 6.09 -16.13 -1.98
CA GLU A 94 7.00 -16.91 -2.84
C GLU A 94 7.28 -18.30 -2.25
N GLU A 95 7.49 -18.41 -0.95
CA GLU A 95 7.87 -19.67 -0.31
C GLU A 95 6.68 -20.64 -0.12
N PHE A 96 5.45 -20.13 0.02
CA PHE A 96 4.27 -20.95 0.34
C PHE A 96 3.10 -20.82 -0.67
N GLY A 97 3.16 -19.87 -1.60
CA GLY A 97 2.06 -19.53 -2.51
C GLY A 97 2.00 -20.31 -3.83
N GLU A 98 3.00 -21.13 -4.16
CA GLU A 98 2.98 -21.96 -5.38
C GLU A 98 2.09 -23.21 -5.27
N THR A 99 1.55 -23.53 -4.09
CA THR A 99 0.79 -24.78 -3.89
C THR A 99 -0.70 -24.70 -4.27
N GLU A 100 -1.24 -23.50 -4.53
CA GLU A 100 -2.70 -23.27 -4.67
C GLU A 100 -3.09 -22.58 -5.99
N MET A 101 -2.42 -22.91 -7.10
CA MET A 101 -2.77 -22.35 -8.42
C MET A 101 -2.66 -23.38 -9.56
N ASP A 102 -3.23 -24.57 -9.36
CA ASP A 102 -3.51 -25.53 -10.45
C ASP A 102 -4.91 -26.12 -10.30
N SER A 103 -5.94 -25.28 -10.23
CA SER A 103 -7.35 -25.70 -10.43
C SER A 103 -8.28 -24.49 -10.58
N ASN A 104 -8.16 -23.73 -11.67
CA ASN A 104 -9.36 -23.20 -12.34
C ASN A 104 -9.03 -22.65 -13.74
N SER A 105 -8.69 -23.53 -14.68
CA SER A 105 -8.79 -23.20 -16.09
C SER A 105 -9.76 -24.14 -16.79
N SER A 106 -10.78 -23.50 -17.37
CA SER A 106 -11.59 -23.95 -18.51
C SER A 106 -12.69 -25.00 -18.28
N SER A 107 -13.94 -24.52 -18.29
CA SER A 107 -14.75 -24.72 -19.51
C SER A 107 -15.83 -23.65 -19.63
N GLU A 108 -15.68 -22.80 -20.65
CA GLU A 108 -16.79 -22.06 -21.25
C GLU A 108 -17.75 -23.05 -21.93
N ASN A 109 -19.06 -22.76 -21.96
CA ASN A 109 -19.82 -22.62 -23.22
C ASN A 109 -21.33 -22.36 -23.03
N ALA A 110 -21.78 -21.33 -23.77
CA ALA A 110 -23.07 -21.13 -24.44
C ALA A 110 -24.36 -20.81 -23.65
N ALA A 111 -24.86 -19.59 -23.92
CA ALA A 111 -26.15 -19.03 -23.53
C ALA A 111 -27.30 -19.43 -24.52
N PRO A 112 -28.44 -18.71 -24.60
CA PRO A 112 -29.74 -19.00 -23.98
C PRO A 112 -30.87 -19.29 -25.00
N LYS A 113 -32.00 -19.90 -24.59
CA LYS A 113 -33.29 -19.80 -25.35
C LYS A 113 -34.49 -20.31 -24.55
N GLY A 114 -35.57 -19.53 -24.54
CA GLY A 114 -36.86 -19.86 -23.94
C GLY A 114 -37.82 -20.63 -24.86
N ARG A 115 -39.09 -20.65 -24.41
CA ARG A 115 -40.32 -21.34 -24.89
C ARG A 115 -40.67 -22.54 -24.01
N ASP A 116 -41.91 -22.89 -23.73
CA ASP A 116 -43.26 -22.30 -23.83
C ASP A 116 -44.18 -23.30 -23.06
N GLU A 117 -45.41 -22.89 -22.74
CA GLU A 117 -46.56 -23.64 -22.22
C GLU A 117 -46.54 -25.18 -22.45
N THR A 118 -47.10 -26.07 -21.61
CA THR A 118 -48.54 -26.21 -21.35
C THR A 118 -48.80 -27.42 -20.41
N ARG A 119 -49.88 -27.33 -19.61
CA ARG A 119 -50.92 -28.37 -19.41
C ARG A 119 -50.93 -29.29 -18.14
N SER A 120 -51.99 -29.06 -17.34
CA SER A 120 -52.88 -30.00 -16.59
C SER A 120 -52.26 -30.93 -15.53
N SER A 121 -52.94 -31.42 -14.50
CA SER A 121 -54.24 -31.26 -13.82
C SER A 121 -54.19 -32.29 -12.67
N GLU A 122 -54.96 -32.08 -11.60
CA GLU A 122 -55.50 -33.12 -10.67
C GLU A 122 -54.48 -33.87 -9.77
N ASP A 123 -54.75 -34.36 -8.57
CA ASP A 123 -55.79 -34.25 -7.52
C ASP A 123 -55.22 -35.08 -6.33
N GLY A 124 -55.64 -34.82 -5.09
CA GLY A 124 -55.21 -35.57 -3.90
C GLY A 124 -55.12 -34.76 -2.61
#